data_AF-T0KCK1-F1
#
_entry.id   AF-T0KCK1-F1
#
_cell.length_a   1.000
_cell.length_b   1.000
_cell.length_c   1.000
_cell.angle_alpha   90.00
_cell.angle_beta   90.00
_cell.angle_gamma   90.00
#
_symmetry.space_group_name_H-M   'P 1'
#
loop_
_entity.id
_entity.type
_entity.pdbx_description
1 polymer ?
#
loop_
_entity_poly.entity_id
_entity_poly.type
_entity_poly.pdbx_seq_one_letter_code
_entity_poly.pdbx_strand_id
1 'polypeptide(L)' 'MPEGFKAWAQHLWGNKFLFFSVTIVFFVVFPTLYIPVLDHVVFMHHGISWEWAVVFIDVFVFMVGAEAYKWAKRIYTRSK' A
#
# COMPACT_ATOMS: atom_id res chain seq x y z
N MET A 1 -7.92 0.72 -21.05
CA MET A 1 -6.96 1.46 -20.21
C MET A 1 -7.79 2.47 -19.44
N PRO A 2 -7.61 2.66 -18.12
CA PRO A 2 -8.46 3.60 -17.42
C PRO A 2 -8.23 5.02 -17.93
N GLU A 3 -9.35 5.72 -18.14
CA GLU A 3 -9.49 7.13 -18.53
C GLU A 3 -9.02 8.06 -17.39
N GLY A 4 -7.71 8.08 -17.12
CA GLY A 4 -7.07 8.99 -16.15
C GLY A 4 -7.32 8.68 -14.66
N PHE A 5 -6.82 9.57 -13.80
CA PHE A 5 -6.81 9.43 -12.33
C PHE A 5 -8.21 9.24 -11.71
N LYS A 6 -9.24 9.83 -12.35
CA LYS A 6 -10.63 9.73 -11.91
C LYS A 6 -11.18 8.31 -12.02
N ALA A 7 -10.91 7.61 -13.13
CA ALA A 7 -11.33 6.23 -13.32
C ALA A 7 -10.60 5.25 -12.38
N TRP A 8 -9.35 5.56 -12.03
CA TRP A 8 -8.59 4.81 -11.03
C TRP A 8 -9.17 4.99 -9.62
N ALA A 9 -9.48 6.22 -9.21
CA ALA A 9 -10.12 6.49 -7.92
C ALA A 9 -11.50 5.82 -7.81
N GLN A 10 -12.28 5.80 -8.89
CA GLN A 10 -13.56 5.06 -8.91
C GLN A 10 -13.38 3.55 -8.78
N HIS A 11 -12.32 2.97 -9.36
CA HIS A 11 -12.01 1.55 -9.15
C HIS A 11 -11.68 1.23 -7.69
N LEU A 12 -10.91 2.08 -7.03
CA LEU A 12 -10.62 1.91 -5.59
C LEU A 12 -11.90 1.95 -4.76
N TRP A 13 -12.80 2.89 -5.07
CA TRP A 13 -14.08 3.03 -4.38
C TRP A 13 -15.12 1.97 -4.77
N GLY A 14 -14.87 1.21 -5.85
CA GLY A 14 -15.75 0.14 -6.32
C GLY A 14 -15.91 -1.00 -5.31
N ASN A 15 -14.91 -1.20 -4.45
CA ASN A 15 -15.01 -2.10 -3.30
C ASN A 15 -14.70 -1.35 -2.00
N LYS A 16 -15.74 -0.79 -1.39
CA LYS A 16 -15.64 -0.02 -0.14
C LYS A 16 -15.09 -0.84 1.01
N PHE A 17 -15.44 -2.12 1.11
CA PHE A 17 -14.94 -3.00 2.18
C PHE A 17 -13.42 -3.15 2.10
N LEU A 18 -12.89 -3.44 0.91
CA LEU A 18 -11.45 -3.54 0.69
C LEU A 18 -10.75 -2.20 0.98
N PHE A 19 -11.32 -1.10 0.50
CA PHE A 19 -10.76 0.24 0.73
C PHE A 19 -10.67 0.56 2.23
N PHE A 20 -11.76 0.38 2.98
CA PHE A 20 -11.77 0.66 4.42
C PHE A 20 -10.91 -0.32 5.21
N SER A 21 -10.87 -1.60 4.84
CA SER A 21 -10.01 -2.59 5.49
C SER A 21 -8.53 -2.19 5.43
N VAL A 22 -8.04 -1.81 4.25
CA VAL A 22 -6.65 -1.35 4.07
C VAL A 22 -6.42 -0.02 4.79
N THR A 23 -7.37 0.92 4.68
CA THR A 23 -7.24 2.26 5.29
C THR A 23 -7.16 2.18 6.81
N ILE A 24 -8.01 1.37 7.46
CA ILE A 24 -7.98 1.21 8.92
C ILE A 24 -6.66 0.59 9.36
N VAL A 25 -6.20 -0.47 8.70
CA VAL A 25 -4.92 -1.12 9.03
C VAL A 25 -3.77 -0.14 8.87
N PHE A 26 -3.75 0.68 7.82
CA PHE A 26 -2.75 1.73 7.63
C PHE A 26 -2.71 2.71 8.81
N PHE A 27 -3.88 3.19 9.26
CA PHE A 27 -3.92 4.11 10.40
C PHE A 27 -3.56 3.46 11.73
N VAL A 28 -3.78 2.16 11.90
CA VAL A 28 -3.40 1.41 13.11
C VAL A 28 -1.87 1.33 13.28
N VAL A 29 -1.09 1.42 12.19
CA VAL A 29 0.39 1.39 12.26
C VAL A 29 0.96 2.57 13.06
N PHE A 30 0.36 3.76 12.97
CA PHE A 30 0.85 4.94 13.71
C PHE A 30 0.73 4.79 15.23
N PRO A 31 -0.44 4.48 15.83
CA PRO A 31 -0.54 4.29 17.26
C PRO A 31 0.31 3.11 17.75
N THR A 32 0.48 2.04 16.97
CA THR A 32 1.37 0.94 17.39
C THR A 32 2.82 1.37 17.54
N LEU A 33 3.31 2.27 16.68
CA LEU A 33 4.70 2.74 16.69
C LEU A 33 4.97 3.90 17.66
N TYR A 34 3.95 4.72 17.98
CA TYR A 34 4.16 5.97 18.74
C TYR A 34 3.48 5.99 20.11
N ILE A 35 2.62 5.01 20.44
CA ILE A 35 2.10 4.86 21.81
C ILE A 35 3.12 4.06 22.65
N PRO A 36 3.73 4.64 23.70
CA PRO A 36 4.87 4.05 24.39
C PRO A 36 4.63 2.63 24.95
N VAL A 37 3.42 2.38 25.46
CA VAL A 37 3.04 1.06 26.00
C VAL A 37 2.94 0.01 24.90
N LEU A 38 2.39 0.38 23.74
CA LEU A 38 2.28 -0.56 22.61
C LEU A 38 3.66 -0.83 22.01
N ASP A 39 4.42 0.23 21.74
CA ASP A 39 5.74 0.16 21.10
C ASP A 39 6.73 -0.68 21.93
N HIS A 40 6.94 -0.34 23.20
CA HIS A 40 8.02 -0.93 24.00
C HIS A 40 7.63 -2.21 24.76
N VAL A 41 6.35 -2.38 25.13
CA VAL A 41 5.92 -3.49 26.01
C VAL A 41 5.22 -4.60 25.24
N VAL A 42 4.36 -4.26 24.28
CA VAL A 42 3.54 -5.25 23.56
C VAL A 42 4.29 -5.76 22.33
N PHE A 43 4.76 -4.85 21.49
CA PHE A 43 5.37 -5.23 20.22
C PHE A 43 6.90 -5.18 20.22
N MET A 44 7.49 -4.57 21.26
CA MET A 44 8.94 -4.54 21.52
C MET A 44 9.74 -3.95 20.34
N HIS A 45 9.21 -2.92 19.71
CA HIS A 45 9.89 -2.14 18.68
C HIS A 45 10.17 -0.71 19.17
N HIS A 46 10.82 0.09 18.32
CA HIS A 46 11.06 1.51 18.57
C HIS A 46 10.54 2.32 17.40
N GLY A 47 10.07 3.53 17.69
CA GLY A 47 9.53 4.46 16.70
C GLY A 47 10.45 4.66 15.48
N ILE A 48 9.84 4.65 14.30
CA ILE A 48 10.49 4.87 13.01
C ILE A 48 10.65 6.37 12.77
N SER A 49 11.85 6.81 12.39
CA SER A 49 12.19 8.22 12.13
C SER A 49 12.36 8.47 10.63
N TRP A 50 13.60 8.63 10.16
CA TRP A 50 13.98 8.78 8.75
C TRP A 50 13.67 7.52 7.92
N GLU A 51 13.60 6.36 8.56
CA GLU A 51 13.38 5.07 7.91
C GLU A 51 12.02 4.99 7.19
N TRP A 52 11.07 5.87 7.52
CA TRP A 52 9.83 6.04 6.76
C TRP A 52 10.09 6.32 5.27
N ALA A 53 11.17 7.02 4.93
CA ALA A 53 11.54 7.26 3.52
C ALA A 53 11.79 5.94 2.78
N VAL A 54 12.43 4.96 3.43
CA VAL A 54 12.68 3.62 2.86
C VAL A 54 11.35 2.89 2.64
N VAL A 55 10.45 2.94 3.62
CA VAL A 55 9.11 2.33 3.52
C VAL A 55 8.33 2.88 2.33
N PHE A 56 8.34 4.20 2.11
CA PHE A 56 7.66 4.80 0.96
C PHE A 56 8.31 4.42 -0.38
N ILE A 57 9.64 4.31 -0.43
CA ILE A 57 10.35 3.83 -1.63
C ILE A 57 9.96 2.39 -1.95
N ASP A 58 9.91 1.51 -0.96
CA ASP A 58 9.53 0.11 -1.15
C ASP A 58 8.08 -0.02 -1.67
N VAL A 59 7.15 0.78 -1.14
CA VAL A 59 5.78 0.83 -1.67
C VAL A 59 5.76 1.27 -3.13
N PHE A 60 6.56 2.28 -3.50
CA PHE A 60 6.65 2.75 -4.88
C PHE A 60 7.22 1.66 -5.81
N VAL A 61 8.30 1.00 -5.40
CA VAL A 61 8.91 -0.12 -6.15
C VAL A 61 7.90 -1.25 -6.34
N PHE A 62 7.17 -1.62 -5.28
CA PHE A 62 6.11 -2.62 -5.36
C PHE A 62 5.02 -2.24 -6.36
N MET A 63 4.53 -0.99 -6.32
CA MET A 63 3.49 -0.51 -7.23
C MET A 63 3.93 -0.55 -8.69
N VAL A 64 5.15 -0.09 -8.98
CA VAL A 64 5.73 -0.15 -10.33
C VAL A 64 5.90 -1.60 -10.77
N GLY A 65 6.47 -2.46 -9.93
CA GLY A 65 6.65 -3.88 -10.23
C GLY A 65 5.33 -4.61 -10.50
N ALA A 66 4.30 -4.36 -9.68
CA ALA A 66 2.98 -4.95 -9.84
C ALA A 66 2.29 -4.51 -11.14
N GLU A 67 2.39 -3.22 -11.50
CA GLU A 67 1.85 -2.71 -12.76
C GLU A 67 2.62 -3.25 -13.96
N ALA A 68 3.96 -3.29 -13.88
CA ALA A 68 4.82 -3.85 -14.92
C ALA A 68 4.52 -5.34 -15.17
N TYR A 69 4.31 -6.12 -14.12
CA TYR A 69 3.92 -7.53 -14.24
C TYR A 69 2.56 -7.72 -14.91
N LYS A 70 1.54 -6.93 -14.51
CA LYS A 70 0.22 -6.96 -15.15
C LYS A 70 0.31 -6.58 -16.63
N TRP A 71 1.15 -5.60 -16.96
CA TRP A 71 1.38 -5.16 -18.34
C TRP A 71 2.07 -6.27 -19.17
N ALA A 72 3.16 -6.85 -18.66
CA ALA A 72 3.87 -7.95 -19.32
C ALA A 72 2.95 -9.16 -19.55
N LYS A 73 2.16 -9.54 -18.54
CA LYS A 73 1.17 -10.63 -18.68
C LYS A 73 0.13 -10.31 -19.76
N ARG A 74 -0.38 -9.07 -19.82
CA ARG A 74 -1.36 -8.64 -20.83
C ARG A 74 -0.79 -8.71 -22.26
N ILE A 75 0.50 -8.42 -22.44
CA ILE A 75 1.17 -8.58 -23.75
C ILE A 75 1.28 -10.06 -24.10
N TYR A 76 1.78 -10.90 -23.18
CA TYR A 76 1.93 -12.33 -23.41
C TYR A 76 0.59 -13.00 -23.76
N THR A 77 -0.48 -12.71 -23.04
CA THR A 77 -1.82 -13.26 -23.31
C THR A 77 -2.42 -12.77 -24.64
N ARG A 78 -2.02 -11.60 -25.16
CA ARG A 78 -2.45 -11.12 -26.49
C ARG A 78 -1.68 -11.73 -27.64
N SER A 79 -0.49 -12.26 -27.38
CA SER A 79 0.38 -12.90 -28.37
C SER A 79 0.06 -14.38 -28.58
N LYS A 80 -0.96 -14.91 -27.89
CA LYS A 80 -1.42 -16.30 -27.97
C LYS A 80 -2.90 -16.29 -28.35
#